data_AF-A0A2V9W141-F1
#
_entry.id   AF-A0A2V9W141-F1
#
_cell.length_a   1.000
_cell.length_b   1.000
_cell.length_c   1.000
_cell.angle_alpha   90.00
_cell.angle_beta   90.00
_cell.angle_gamma   90.00
#
_symmetry.space_group_name_H-M   'P 1'
#
loop_
_entity.id
_entity.type
_entity.pdbx_description
1 polymer ?
#
loop_
_entity_poly.entity_id
_entity_poly.type
_entity_poly.pdbx_seq_one_letter_code
_entity_poly.pdbx_strand_id
1 'polypeptide(L)'
;MHSLPPDRLLHTFRITAGISTQAQPLGGWERPDCELRGHYAGGHYLSACALMYAACGDEDLKNNAGAVVAGLGQCQAALKSGQSQPVTMVPLNQVIHERYAVYWKVNHKTV
;
A
#
# COMPACT_ATOMS: atom_id res chain seq x y z
N MET A 1 8.12 15.46 2.63
CA MET A 1 6.80 14.77 2.62
C MET A 1 5.72 15.65 1.99
N HIS A 2 5.63 16.94 2.36
CA HIS A 2 4.70 17.92 1.76
C HIS A 2 4.82 18.10 0.23
N SER A 3 5.99 17.84 -0.37
CA SER A 3 6.23 18.01 -1.80
C SER A 3 5.68 16.88 -2.68
N LEU A 4 5.06 15.85 -2.09
CA LEU A 4 4.52 14.70 -2.82
C LEU A 4 2.99 14.81 -2.89
N PRO A 5 2.42 15.12 -4.06
CA PRO A 5 0.97 15.19 -4.22
C PRO A 5 0.32 13.82 -4.02
N PRO A 6 -0.82 13.73 -3.32
CA PRO A 6 -1.56 12.48 -3.12
C PRO A 6 -1.86 11.71 -4.43
N ASP A 7 -2.23 12.42 -5.50
CA ASP A 7 -2.53 11.78 -6.79
C ASP A 7 -1.33 11.07 -7.40
N ARG A 8 -0.12 11.59 -7.12
CA ARG A 8 1.14 10.99 -7.58
C ARG A 8 1.44 9.69 -6.84
N LEU A 9 1.20 9.68 -5.53
CA LEU A 9 1.32 8.50 -4.67
C LEU A 9 0.29 7.42 -5.04
N LEU A 10 -0.91 7.84 -5.44
CA LEU A 10 -2.01 6.95 -5.82
C LEU A 10 -1.92 6.41 -7.26
N HIS A 11 -1.03 6.94 -8.10
CA HIS A 11 -0.98 6.64 -9.53
C HIS A 11 -1.04 5.13 -9.83
N THR A 12 -0.08 4.36 -9.30
CA THR A 12 0.05 2.93 -9.60
C THR A 12 -1.10 2.11 -9.01
N PHE A 13 -1.62 2.51 -7.84
CA PHE A 13 -2.78 1.88 -7.23
C PHE A 13 -4.03 2.05 -8.11
N ARG A 14 -4.26 3.25 -8.64
CA ARG A 14 -5.37 3.54 -9.55
C ARG A 14 -5.28 2.71 -10.83
N ILE A 15 -4.10 2.70 -11.49
CA ILE A 15 -3.89 1.88 -12.69
C ILE A 15 -4.14 0.40 -12.39
N THR A 16 -3.66 -0.11 -11.26
CA THR A 16 -3.87 -1.51 -10.84
C THR A 16 -5.36 -1.82 -10.59
N ALA A 17 -6.11 -0.85 -10.08
CA ALA A 17 -7.55 -0.95 -9.85
C ALA A 17 -8.40 -0.67 -11.10
N GLY A 18 -7.78 -0.45 -12.27
CA GLY A 18 -8.49 -0.11 -13.51
C GLY A 18 -9.05 1.32 -13.54
N ILE A 19 -8.63 2.18 -12.61
CA ILE A 19 -9.03 3.59 -12.54
C ILE A 19 -8.02 4.41 -13.34
N SER A 20 -8.50 5.18 -14.33
CA SER A 20 -7.63 6.07 -15.12
C SER A 20 -7.10 7.23 -14.26
N THR A 21 -5.88 7.67 -14.56
CA THR A 21 -5.23 8.79 -13.87
C THR A 21 -4.31 9.51 -14.85
N GLN A 22 -4.20 10.83 -14.70
CA GLN A 22 -3.28 11.69 -15.45
C GLN A 22 -2.05 12.09 -14.62
N ALA A 23 -1.95 11.60 -13.37
CA ALA A 23 -0.83 11.92 -12.50
C ALA A 23 0.47 11.29 -13.03
N GLN A 24 1.59 12.01 -12.93
CA GLN A 24 2.89 11.45 -13.29
C GLN A 24 3.29 10.34 -12.31
N PRO A 25 3.66 9.12 -12.71
CA PRO A 25 4.12 8.11 -11.76
C PRO A 25 5.35 8.57 -10.95
N LEU A 26 5.53 7.94 -9.79
CA LEU A 26 6.81 7.97 -9.09
C LEU A 26 7.86 7.17 -9.88
N GLY A 27 9.14 7.50 -9.65
CA GLY A 27 10.27 6.82 -10.28
C GLY A 27 10.96 5.81 -9.35
N GLY A 28 12.17 5.37 -9.72
CA GLY A 28 12.99 4.50 -8.89
C GLY A 28 12.30 3.17 -8.59
N TRP A 29 12.25 2.79 -7.31
CA TRP A 29 11.59 1.57 -6.83
C TRP A 29 10.06 1.65 -6.83
N GLU A 30 9.50 2.84 -7.09
CA GLU A 30 8.05 3.08 -7.21
C GLU A 30 7.60 3.22 -8.67
N ARG A 31 8.50 2.97 -9.63
CA ARG A 31 8.18 2.99 -11.07
C ARG A 31 7.11 1.93 -11.39
N PRO A 32 6.17 2.17 -12.34
CA PRO A 32 5.05 1.24 -12.60
C PRO A 32 5.42 -0.20 -12.98
N ASP A 33 6.61 -0.42 -13.53
CA ASP A 33 7.20 -1.70 -13.93
C ASP A 33 8.11 -2.33 -12.84
N CYS A 34 8.25 -1.70 -11.67
CA CYS A 34 9.04 -2.24 -10.56
C CYS A 34 8.16 -3.10 -9.64
N GLU A 35 8.67 -4.24 -9.20
CA GLU A 35 7.93 -5.14 -8.30
C GLU A 35 7.76 -4.59 -6.88
N LEU A 36 8.60 -3.63 -6.48
CA LEU A 36 8.53 -3.02 -5.15
C LEU A 36 7.51 -1.88 -5.05
N ARG A 37 6.90 -1.47 -6.17
CA ARG A 37 5.96 -0.34 -6.22
C ARG A 37 4.82 -0.50 -5.21
N GLY A 38 4.45 0.60 -4.56
CA GLY A 38 3.42 0.65 -3.53
C GLY A 38 3.96 0.49 -2.10
N HIS A 39 5.18 -0.04 -1.90
CA HIS A 39 5.75 -0.20 -0.56
C HIS A 39 5.99 1.15 0.14
N TYR A 40 6.48 2.14 -0.60
CA TYR A 40 6.70 3.49 -0.10
C TYR A 40 5.38 4.25 -0.08
N ALA A 41 4.70 4.34 -1.23
CA ALA A 41 3.53 5.21 -1.40
C ALA A 41 2.33 4.78 -0.55
N GLY A 42 2.12 3.47 -0.36
CA GLY A 42 1.04 2.93 0.47
C GLY A 42 1.45 2.60 1.91
N GLY A 43 2.73 2.26 2.14
CA GLY A 43 3.23 1.84 3.46
C GLY A 43 3.99 2.95 4.17
N HIS A 44 5.25 3.15 3.79
CA HIS A 44 6.16 4.06 4.51
C HIS A 44 5.64 5.49 4.59
N TYR A 45 5.04 6.03 3.52
CA TYR A 45 4.52 7.38 3.48
C TYR A 45 3.42 7.60 4.54
N LEU A 46 2.44 6.69 4.61
CA LEU A 46 1.33 6.81 5.56
C LEU A 46 1.81 6.68 7.00
N SER A 47 2.69 5.71 7.29
CA SER A 47 3.29 5.56 8.62
C SER A 47 4.09 6.80 9.03
N ALA A 48 4.86 7.38 8.11
CA ALA A 48 5.63 8.58 8.38
C ALA A 48 4.75 9.82 8.61
N CYS A 49 3.65 9.97 7.85
CA CYS A 49 2.66 11.03 8.09
C CYS A 49 2.00 10.88 9.47
N ALA A 50 1.61 9.66 9.84
CA ALA A 50 0.99 9.39 11.14
C ALA A 50 1.93 9.70 12.31
N LEU A 51 3.20 9.29 12.20
CA LEU A 51 4.23 9.60 13.20
C LEU A 51 4.49 11.11 13.28
N MET A 52 4.56 11.81 12.15
CA MET A 52 4.78 13.26 12.15
C MET A 52 3.61 14.01 12.78
N TYR A 53 2.38 13.65 12.43
CA TYR A 53 1.20 14.24 13.04
C TYR A 53 1.17 14.01 14.56
N ALA A 54 1.48 12.79 15.01
CA ALA A 54 1.53 12.49 16.44
C ALA A 54 2.64 13.28 17.17
N ALA A 55 3.76 13.56 16.49
CA ALA A 55 4.89 14.27 17.09
C ALA A 55 4.68 15.79 17.19
N CYS A 56 4.08 16.43 16.18
CA CYS A 56 4.01 17.89 16.12
C CYS A 56 2.66 18.47 15.65
N GLY A 57 1.65 17.65 15.40
CA GLY A 57 0.31 18.11 15.02
C GLY A 57 0.22 18.69 13.61
N ASP A 58 1.07 18.26 12.68
CA ASP A 58 1.09 18.75 11.29
C ASP A 58 -0.20 18.38 10.52
N GLU A 59 -1.16 19.30 10.52
CA GLU A 59 -2.46 19.08 9.87
C GLU A 59 -2.36 18.95 8.34
N ASP A 60 -1.36 19.55 7.70
CA ASP A 60 -1.17 19.43 6.24
C ASP A 60 -0.80 17.99 5.86
N LEU A 61 0.09 17.35 6.63
CA LEU A 61 0.42 15.95 6.43
C LEU A 61 -0.74 15.02 6.76
N LYS A 62 -1.51 15.33 7.81
CA LYS A 62 -2.72 14.57 8.12
C LYS A 62 -3.75 14.64 6.99
N ASN A 63 -3.98 15.83 6.43
CA ASN A 63 -4.91 16.03 5.31
C ASN A 63 -4.42 15.29 4.05
N ASN A 64 -3.12 15.38 3.74
CA ASN A 64 -2.54 14.63 2.62
C ASN A 64 -2.65 13.12 2.81
N ALA A 65 -2.33 12.60 3.99
CA ALA A 65 -2.48 11.19 4.31
C ALA A 65 -3.95 10.75 4.21
N GLY A 66 -4.89 11.59 4.68
CA GLY A 66 -6.33 11.37 4.54
C GLY A 66 -6.75 11.23 3.07
N ALA A 67 -6.24 12.10 2.19
CA ALA A 67 -6.50 12.02 0.75
C ALA A 67 -5.96 10.74 0.13
N VAL A 68 -4.75 10.30 0.53
CA VAL A 68 -4.18 9.01 0.08
C VAL A 68 -5.03 7.83 0.57
N VAL A 69 -5.41 7.81 1.85
CA VAL A 69 -6.28 6.75 2.41
C VAL A 69 -7.62 6.68 1.69
N ALA A 70 -8.25 7.83 1.43
CA ALA A 70 -9.51 7.88 0.68
C ALA A 70 -9.35 7.32 -0.75
N GLY A 71 -8.27 7.69 -1.45
CA GLY A 71 -7.96 7.17 -2.78
C GLY A 71 -7.68 5.68 -2.81
N LEU A 72 -6.99 5.14 -1.80
CA LEU A 72 -6.81 3.69 -1.64
C LEU A 72 -8.16 2.98 -1.42
N GLY A 73 -9.06 3.60 -0.65
CA GLY A 73 -10.43 3.10 -0.47
C GLY A 73 -11.21 3.01 -1.79
N GLN A 74 -11.08 4.01 -2.66
CA GLN A 74 -11.66 3.99 -4.01
C GLN A 74 -11.08 2.83 -4.85
N CYS A 75 -9.75 2.64 -4.81
CA CYS A 75 -9.09 1.54 -5.52
C CYS A 75 -9.57 0.17 -5.02
N GLN A 76 -9.70 0.00 -3.70
CA GLN A 76 -10.23 -1.23 -3.10
C GLN A 76 -11.68 -1.48 -3.52
N ALA A 77 -12.53 -0.44 -3.56
CA ALA A 77 -13.92 -0.58 -3.99
C ALA A 77 -14.02 -0.99 -5.47
N ALA A 78 -13.22 -0.39 -6.35
CA ALA A 78 -13.16 -0.75 -7.76
C ALA A 78 -12.71 -2.21 -7.95
N LEU A 79 -11.67 -2.65 -7.23
CA LEU A 79 -11.21 -4.04 -7.28
C LEU A 79 -12.27 -5.04 -6.78
N LYS A 80 -12.98 -4.70 -5.69
CA LYS A 80 -14.09 -5.54 -5.18
C LYS A 80 -15.23 -5.67 -6.19
N SER A 81 -15.55 -4.62 -6.95
CA SER A 81 -16.59 -4.69 -7.98
C SER A 81 -16.28 -5.69 -9.10
N GLY A 82 -14.99 -5.99 -9.33
CA GLY A 82 -14.53 -7.02 -10.28
C GLY A 82 -14.30 -8.41 -9.66
N GLN A 83 -14.40 -8.54 -8.33
CA GLN A 83 -14.20 -9.83 -7.64
C GLN A 83 -15.50 -10.63 -7.64
N SER A 84 -15.55 -11.67 -8.46
CA SER A 84 -16.69 -12.61 -8.52
C SER A 84 -16.75 -13.57 -7.31
N GLN A 85 -15.63 -13.75 -6.61
CA GLN A 85 -15.49 -14.68 -5.48
C GLN A 85 -14.91 -13.93 -4.26
N PRO A 86 -15.32 -14.25 -3.02
CA PRO A 86 -14.70 -13.71 -1.83
C PRO A 86 -13.20 -14.06 -1.77
N VAL A 87 -12.35 -13.07 -1.49
CA VAL A 87 -10.92 -13.33 -1.25
C VAL A 87 -10.76 -13.87 0.15
N THR A 88 -10.39 -15.16 0.26
CA THR A 88 -9.93 -15.74 1.52
C THR A 88 -8.50 -15.28 1.78
N MET A 89 -8.31 -14.46 2.80
CA MET A 89 -6.96 -14.10 3.26
C MET A 89 -6.34 -15.33 3.91
N VAL A 90 -5.39 -15.94 3.21
CA VAL A 90 -4.61 -17.06 3.76
C VAL A 90 -3.34 -16.47 4.38
N PRO A 91 -3.04 -16.76 5.66
CA PRO A 91 -1.77 -16.41 6.27
C PRO A 91 -0.60 -16.78 5.38
N LEU A 92 0.36 -15.85 5.19
CA LEU A 92 1.46 -16.05 4.24
C LEU A 92 2.22 -17.37 4.52
N ASN A 93 2.41 -17.72 5.80
CA ASN A 93 3.05 -18.96 6.23
C ASN A 93 2.33 -20.25 5.81
N GLN A 94 1.07 -20.18 5.36
CA GLN A 94 0.31 -21.31 4.83
C GLN A 94 0.40 -21.43 3.30
N VAL A 95 0.89 -20.39 2.60
CA VAL A 95 0.97 -20.35 1.12
C VAL A 95 2.41 -20.55 0.65
N ILE A 96 3.38 -19.91 1.31
CA ILE A 96 4.80 -20.16 1.07
C ILE A 96 5.25 -21.32 1.96
N HIS A 97 5.21 -22.54 1.43
CA HIS A 97 6.02 -23.63 1.97
C HIS A 97 7.48 -23.18 1.99
N GLU A 98 8.11 -23.25 3.16
CA GLU A 98 9.55 -23.16 3.41
C GLU A 98 10.36 -22.44 2.32
N ARG A 99 10.22 -21.12 2.21
CA ARG A 99 11.30 -20.28 1.68
C ARG A 99 11.61 -19.19 2.70
N TYR A 100 12.59 -19.53 3.53
CA TYR A 100 13.37 -18.71 4.46
C TYR A 100 12.85 -17.29 4.74
N ALA A 101 12.19 -17.09 5.89
CA ALA A 101 12.36 -15.85 6.64
C ALA A 101 13.68 -15.98 7.43
N VAL A 102 14.53 -14.97 7.33
CA VAL A 102 15.99 -15.08 7.43
C VAL A 102 16.55 -15.62 8.78
N TYR A 103 15.78 -15.78 9.86
CA TYR A 103 16.23 -16.54 11.03
C TYR A 103 15.04 -17.24 11.72
N TRP A 104 15.23 -18.54 12.01
CA TRP A 104 14.43 -19.44 12.86
C TRP A 104 13.32 -20.27 12.18
N LYS A 105 13.41 -21.59 12.41
CA LYS A 105 12.41 -22.60 12.07
C LYS A 105 11.23 -22.49 13.03
N VAL A 106 10.04 -22.22 12.51
CA VAL A 106 8.80 -22.29 13.29
C VAL A 106 8.37 -23.76 13.35
N ASN A 107 8.46 -24.38 14.52
CA ASN A 107 7.97 -25.74 14.72
C ASN A 107 6.44 -25.69 14.88
N HIS A 108 5.73 -26.55 14.15
CA HIS A 108 4.30 -26.76 14.35
C HIS A 108 4.06 -27.26 15.77
N LYS A 109 3.20 -26.58 16.54
CA LYS A 109 2.61 -27.18 17.73
C LYS A 109 1.53 -28.14 17.27
N THR A 110 1.74 -29.43 17.45
CA THR A 110 0.67 -30.42 17.47
C THR A 110 -0.23 -30.10 18.66
N VAL A 111 -1.53 -29.93 18.39
CA VAL A 111 -2.59 -29.88 19.41
C VAL A 111 -2.86 -31.30 19.88
#